data_AF-A0A9W6T0E9-F1
#
_entry.id   AF-A0A9W6T0E9-F1
#
_cell.length_a   1.000
_cell.length_b   1.000
_cell.length_c   1.000
_cell.angle_alpha   90.00
_cell.angle_beta   90.00
_cell.angle_gamma   90.00
#
_symmetry.space_group_name_H-M   'P 1'
#
loop_
_entity.id
_entity.type
_entity.pdbx_description
1 polymer ?
#
loop_
_entity_poly.entity_id
_entity_poly.type
_entity_poly.pdbx_seq_one_letter_code
_entity_poly.pdbx_strand_id
1 'polypeptide(L)'
;MGTLVRDGHGSGIVIGTGHKTAFGGVFSMMTEIEKPKTPLQNAMDKLGKQLSVFSFAVIGVIGLIGVLEGRAWLEMFQISVSLAVAAIPEGLPIIVAVTLALGVLRMAKQKAIVKRLPSVETLGSVNVICSDKTGTLTQNHMTLNKIWTVDMNLSHVDIDHKKQYGAILTKDVRNLMETGNMCNNAKFSMDKEKYLGNPTDIAIIEALPLFGLDDVRNTRHRSNELPFNSSRKR
;
A
#
# COMPACT_ATOMS: atom_id res chain seq x y z
N MET A 1 18.16 12.57 -4.47
CA MET A 1 18.96 11.42 -3.99
C MET A 1 18.06 10.60 -3.06
N GLY A 2 18.10 9.27 -3.13
CA GLY A 2 17.19 8.41 -2.35
C GLY A 2 17.79 7.09 -1.88
N THR A 3 19.11 6.91 -1.99
CA THR A 3 19.82 5.67 -1.63
C THR A 3 20.78 5.93 -0.48
N LEU A 4 20.96 4.93 0.38
CA LEU A 4 21.90 4.93 1.49
C LEU A 4 23.06 3.98 1.18
N VAL A 5 24.28 4.40 1.52
CA VAL A 5 25.44 3.51 1.50
C VAL A 5 25.35 2.60 2.71
N ARG A 6 25.24 1.29 2.48
CA ARG A 6 25.12 0.30 3.56
C ARG A 6 26.49 -0.10 4.12
N ASP A 7 27.50 -0.20 3.26
CA ASP A 7 28.86 -0.60 3.63
C ASP A 7 29.88 -0.12 2.58
N GLY A 8 31.15 -0.03 3.00
CA GLY A 8 32.29 0.36 2.16
C GLY A 8 32.53 1.87 2.02
N HIS A 9 33.49 2.20 1.15
CA HIS A 9 33.87 3.57 0.83
C HIS A 9 33.90 3.75 -0.70
N GLY A 10 33.54 4.94 -1.17
CA GLY A 10 33.57 5.28 -2.58
C GLY A 10 33.71 6.78 -2.78
N SER A 11 34.35 7.16 -3.89
CA SER A 11 34.40 8.53 -4.38
C SER A 11 33.69 8.60 -5.74
N GLY A 12 33.13 9.76 -6.06
CA GLY A 12 32.40 9.94 -7.31
C GLY A 12 32.23 11.42 -7.65
N ILE A 13 31.95 11.69 -8.92
CA ILE A 13 31.71 13.03 -9.43
C ILE A 13 30.20 13.30 -9.42
N VAL A 14 29.81 14.46 -8.91
CA VAL A 14 28.41 14.89 -8.91
C VAL A 14 28.01 15.25 -10.35
N ILE A 15 27.15 14.43 -10.96
CA ILE A 15 26.64 14.64 -12.33
C ILE A 15 25.30 15.40 -12.37
N GLY A 16 24.62 15.57 -11.24
CA GLY A 16 23.34 16.25 -11.17
C GLY A 16 22.90 16.55 -9.73
N THR A 17 22.15 17.62 -9.55
CA THR A 17 21.62 18.09 -8.26
C THR A 17 20.12 18.42 -8.38
N GLY A 18 19.40 18.36 -7.24
CA GLY A 18 17.96 18.68 -7.20
C GLY A 18 17.12 17.86 -8.18
N HIS A 19 16.30 18.56 -8.96
CA HIS A 19 15.40 17.99 -9.98
C HIS A 19 16.14 17.25 -11.12
N LYS A 20 17.40 17.61 -11.39
CA LYS A 20 18.22 16.94 -12.42
C LYS A 20 18.74 15.57 -11.97
N THR A 21 18.48 15.15 -10.72
CA THR A 21 18.77 13.78 -10.26
C THR A 21 17.66 12.82 -10.67
N ALA A 22 17.96 11.53 -10.82
CA ALA A 22 16.95 10.51 -11.15
C ALA A 22 15.76 10.51 -10.15
N PHE A 23 16.05 10.60 -8.85
CA PHE A 23 15.02 10.72 -7.81
C PHE A 23 14.21 12.02 -7.93
N GLY A 24 14.87 13.13 -8.26
CA GLY A 24 14.23 14.43 -8.47
C GLY A 24 13.28 14.41 -9.67
N GLY A 25 13.67 13.78 -10.78
CA GLY A 25 12.81 13.60 -11.95
C GLY A 25 11.55 12.81 -11.65
N VAL A 26 11.68 11.68 -10.93
CA VAL A 26 10.51 10.86 -10.52
C VAL A 26 9.57 11.66 -9.61
N PHE A 27 10.11 12.42 -8.66
CA PHE A 27 9.30 13.24 -7.76
C PHE A 27 8.57 14.37 -8.51
N SER A 28 9.23 15.02 -9.47
CA SER A 28 8.60 16.03 -10.33
C SER A 28 7.42 15.45 -11.11
N MET A 29 7.62 14.29 -11.74
CA MET A 29 6.54 13.59 -12.45
C MET A 29 5.36 13.24 -11.53
N MET A 30 5.60 12.83 -10.28
CA MET A 30 4.51 12.56 -9.32
C MET A 30 3.76 13.81 -8.87
N THR A 31 4.43 14.97 -8.83
CA THR A 31 3.84 16.22 -8.34
C THR A 31 3.01 16.91 -9.42
N GLU A 32 3.40 16.77 -10.68
CA GLU A 32 2.72 17.37 -11.85
C GLU A 32 1.39 16.68 -12.21
N ILE A 33 1.11 15.49 -11.67
CA ILE A 33 -0.12 14.76 -11.95
C ILE A 33 -1.29 15.41 -11.20
N GLU A 34 -2.17 16.09 -11.94
CA GLU A 34 -3.48 16.51 -11.44
C GLU A 34 -4.31 15.29 -11.08
N LYS A 35 -5.02 15.38 -9.94
CA LYS A 35 -5.85 14.28 -9.47
C LYS A 35 -7.17 14.29 -10.24
N PRO A 36 -7.52 13.20 -10.95
CA PRO A 36 -8.80 13.13 -11.64
C PRO A 36 -9.96 13.20 -10.64
N LYS A 37 -11.08 13.78 -11.08
CA LYS A 37 -12.36 13.73 -10.35
C LYS A 37 -12.85 12.29 -10.21
N THR A 38 -13.51 11.98 -9.11
CA THR A 38 -14.07 10.64 -8.90
C THR A 38 -15.33 10.40 -9.74
N PRO A 39 -15.70 9.14 -10.03
CA PRO A 39 -16.92 8.83 -10.78
C PRO A 39 -18.19 9.48 -10.21
N LEU A 40 -18.38 9.52 -8.90
CA LEU A 40 -19.50 10.16 -8.22
C LEU A 40 -19.43 11.68 -8.38
N GLN A 41 -18.25 12.29 -8.26
CA GLN A 41 -18.11 13.73 -8.53
C GLN A 41 -18.54 14.06 -9.96
N ASN A 42 -18.11 13.26 -10.94
CA ASN A 42 -18.53 13.44 -12.34
C ASN A 42 -20.04 13.23 -12.52
N ALA A 43 -20.62 12.24 -11.84
CA ALA A 43 -22.07 11.99 -11.88
C ALA A 43 -22.86 13.14 -11.22
N MET A 44 -22.38 13.67 -10.09
CA MET A 44 -22.96 14.82 -9.39
C MET A 44 -22.89 16.09 -10.23
N ASP A 45 -21.74 16.36 -10.86
CA ASP A 45 -21.59 17.50 -11.78
C ASP A 45 -22.54 17.40 -12.97
N LYS A 46 -22.70 16.18 -13.53
CA LYS A 46 -23.64 15.92 -14.63
C LYS A 46 -25.10 16.12 -14.20
N LEU A 47 -25.48 15.57 -13.05
CA LEU A 47 -26.84 15.72 -12.50
C LEU A 47 -27.14 17.17 -12.16
N GLY A 48 -26.22 17.87 -11.49
CA GLY A 48 -26.34 19.29 -11.19
C GLY A 48 -26.53 20.12 -12.46
N LYS A 49 -25.71 19.88 -13.49
CA LYS A 49 -25.85 20.57 -14.78
C LYS A 49 -27.18 20.28 -15.47
N GLN A 50 -27.64 19.03 -15.46
CA GLN A 50 -28.94 18.65 -16.05
C GLN A 50 -30.10 19.33 -15.31
N LEU A 51 -30.11 19.29 -13.98
CA LEU A 51 -31.12 19.94 -13.16
C LEU A 51 -31.12 21.46 -13.37
N SER A 52 -29.94 22.10 -13.36
CA SER A 52 -29.84 23.54 -13.60
C SER A 52 -30.38 23.93 -14.97
N VAL A 53 -29.98 23.23 -16.04
CA VAL A 53 -30.48 23.52 -17.40
C VAL A 53 -31.99 23.34 -17.50
N PHE A 54 -32.53 22.27 -16.92
CA PHE A 54 -33.97 22.03 -16.91
C PHE A 54 -34.73 23.10 -16.13
N SER A 55 -34.27 23.45 -14.92
CA SER A 55 -34.88 24.49 -14.10
C SER A 55 -34.84 25.86 -14.77
N PHE A 56 -33.71 26.26 -15.37
CA PHE A 56 -33.63 27.53 -16.09
C PHE A 56 -34.55 27.56 -17.31
N ALA A 57 -34.72 26.45 -18.03
CA ALA A 57 -35.66 26.36 -19.14
C ALA A 57 -37.11 26.57 -18.66
N VAL A 58 -37.52 25.89 -17.58
CA VAL A 58 -38.87 26.01 -17.01
C VAL A 58 -39.12 27.42 -16.47
N ILE A 59 -38.16 27.99 -15.74
CA ILE A 59 -38.24 29.36 -15.21
C ILE A 59 -38.33 30.38 -16.34
N GLY A 60 -37.54 30.21 -17.40
CA GLY A 60 -37.59 31.07 -18.59
C GLY A 60 -38.95 31.03 -19.27
N VAL A 61 -39.56 29.84 -19.40
CA VAL A 61 -40.90 29.68 -19.97
C VAL A 61 -41.97 30.34 -19.08
N ILE A 62 -41.93 30.14 -17.77
CA ILE A 62 -42.88 30.77 -16.82
C ILE A 62 -42.74 32.30 -16.87
N GLY A 63 -41.50 32.80 -16.89
CA GLY A 63 -41.20 34.23 -17.02
C GLY A 63 -41.77 34.82 -18.31
N LEU A 64 -41.55 34.15 -19.44
CA LEU A 64 -42.11 34.55 -20.75
C LEU A 64 -43.64 34.57 -20.75
N ILE A 65 -44.28 33.51 -20.26
CA ILE A 65 -45.75 33.43 -20.19
C ILE A 65 -46.30 34.55 -19.31
N GLY A 66 -45.72 34.80 -18.13
CA GLY A 66 -46.22 35.84 -17.23
C GLY A 66 -46.06 37.26 -17.79
N VAL A 67 -45.01 37.52 -18.57
CA VAL A 67 -44.88 38.81 -19.28
C VAL A 67 -45.93 38.92 -20.40
N LEU A 68 -46.23 37.84 -21.12
CA LEU A 68 -47.28 37.81 -22.15
C LEU A 68 -48.69 37.97 -21.57
N GLU A 69 -48.94 37.51 -20.34
CA GLU A 69 -50.19 37.75 -19.60
C GLU A 69 -50.38 39.21 -19.14
N GLY A 70 -49.38 40.08 -19.34
CA GLY A 70 -49.44 41.50 -18.94
C GLY A 70 -49.01 41.77 -17.50
N ARG A 71 -48.34 40.83 -16.83
CA ARG A 71 -47.78 41.06 -15.49
C ARG A 71 -46.59 42.02 -15.56
N ALA A 72 -46.38 42.79 -14.49
CA ALA A 72 -45.27 43.73 -14.44
C ALA A 72 -43.91 42.99 -14.56
N TRP A 73 -43.03 43.47 -15.45
CA TRP A 73 -41.70 42.89 -15.67
C TRP A 73 -40.91 42.70 -14.37
N LEU A 74 -40.98 43.69 -13.47
CA LEU A 74 -40.28 43.69 -12.19
C LEU A 74 -40.78 42.58 -11.26
N GLU A 75 -42.09 42.31 -11.23
CA GLU A 75 -42.68 41.22 -10.46
C GLU A 75 -42.28 39.86 -11.03
N MET A 76 -42.36 39.70 -12.35
CA MET A 76 -41.97 38.44 -13.02
C MET A 76 -40.47 38.13 -12.84
N PHE A 77 -39.63 39.16 -12.82
CA PHE A 77 -38.21 39.02 -12.51
C PHE A 77 -37.98 38.53 -11.07
N GLN A 78 -38.65 39.13 -10.08
CA GLN A 78 -38.56 38.69 -8.68
C GLN A 78 -39.03 37.25 -8.47
N ILE A 79 -40.12 36.85 -9.15
CA ILE A 79 -40.63 35.47 -9.11
C ILE A 79 -39.62 34.50 -9.73
N SER A 80 -39.05 34.87 -10.88
CA SER A 80 -38.06 34.04 -11.59
C SER A 80 -36.79 33.81 -10.76
N VAL A 81 -36.28 34.86 -10.10
CA VAL A 81 -35.12 34.75 -9.21
C VAL A 81 -35.45 33.87 -7.99
N SER A 82 -36.64 34.02 -7.41
CA SER A 82 -37.09 33.20 -6.27
C SER A 82 -37.18 31.71 -6.63
N LEU A 83 -37.74 31.39 -7.80
CA LEU A 83 -37.76 30.04 -8.34
C LEU A 83 -36.35 29.50 -8.63
N ALA A 84 -35.45 30.34 -9.15
CA ALA A 84 -34.08 29.94 -9.44
C ALA A 84 -33.32 29.53 -8.18
N VAL A 85 -33.44 30.29 -7.09
CA VAL A 85 -32.83 29.94 -5.79
C VAL A 85 -33.44 28.65 -5.24
N ALA A 86 -34.77 28.50 -5.29
CA ALA A 86 -35.45 27.29 -4.82
C ALA A 86 -35.06 26.02 -5.60
N ALA A 87 -34.59 26.16 -6.84
CA ALA A 87 -34.19 25.05 -7.70
C ALA A 87 -32.74 24.57 -7.48
N ILE A 88 -31.93 25.28 -6.70
CA ILE A 88 -30.53 24.89 -6.44
C ILE A 88 -30.52 23.66 -5.53
N PRO A 89 -29.87 22.54 -5.93
CA PRO A 89 -29.84 21.32 -5.12
C PRO A 89 -28.79 21.41 -3.99
N GLU A 90 -29.01 22.29 -3.02
CA GLU A 90 -28.07 22.54 -1.90
C GLU A 90 -27.90 21.33 -0.97
N GLY A 91 -28.91 20.46 -0.86
CA GLY A 91 -28.85 19.27 -0.01
C GLY A 91 -27.98 18.15 -0.55
N LEU A 92 -27.73 18.12 -1.87
CA LEU A 92 -27.05 17.01 -2.53
C LEU A 92 -25.58 16.86 -2.10
N PRO A 93 -24.75 17.93 -2.07
CA PRO A 93 -23.38 17.83 -1.56
C PRO A 93 -23.31 17.40 -0.09
N ILE A 94 -24.27 17.83 0.75
CA ILE A 94 -24.30 17.50 2.18
C ILE A 94 -24.54 16.01 2.37
N ILE A 95 -25.55 15.44 1.69
CA ILE A 95 -25.88 14.02 1.80
C ILE A 95 -24.70 13.15 1.33
N VAL A 96 -24.03 13.53 0.25
CA VAL A 96 -22.84 12.82 -0.26
C VAL A 96 -21.69 12.86 0.76
N ALA A 97 -21.41 14.02 1.36
CA ALA A 97 -20.35 14.13 2.36
C ALA A 97 -20.62 13.26 3.60
N VAL A 98 -21.85 13.27 4.12
CA VAL A 98 -22.25 12.46 5.29
C VAL A 98 -22.17 10.97 4.99
N THR A 99 -22.66 10.54 3.83
CA THR A 99 -22.62 9.12 3.43
C THR A 99 -21.19 8.62 3.24
N LEU A 100 -20.31 9.40 2.60
CA LEU A 100 -18.88 9.08 2.48
C LEU A 100 -18.19 9.03 3.85
N ALA A 101 -18.49 9.96 4.76
CA ALA A 101 -17.93 9.98 6.10
C ALA A 101 -18.29 8.73 6.91
N LEU A 102 -19.54 8.28 6.84
CA LEU A 102 -19.96 7.01 7.45
C LEU A 102 -19.22 5.81 6.85
N GLY A 103 -18.97 5.81 5.54
CA GLY A 103 -18.15 4.81 4.86
C GLY A 103 -16.71 4.77 5.36
N VAL A 104 -16.07 5.93 5.52
CA VAL A 104 -14.73 6.05 6.09
C VAL A 104 -14.67 5.52 7.52
N LEU A 105 -15.65 5.84 8.36
CA LEU A 105 -15.73 5.34 9.74
C LEU A 105 -15.85 3.81 9.77
N ARG A 106 -16.61 3.21 8.85
CA ARG A 106 -16.71 1.74 8.73
C ARG A 106 -15.39 1.11 8.32
N MET A 107 -14.66 1.70 7.36
CA MET A 107 -13.35 1.19 6.93
C MET A 107 -12.28 1.34 8.01
N ALA A 108 -12.28 2.44 8.76
CA ALA A 108 -11.36 2.64 9.86
C ALA A 108 -11.51 1.56 10.94
N LYS A 109 -12.75 1.12 11.23
CA LYS A 109 -13.02 -0.01 12.13
C LYS A 109 -12.43 -1.34 11.63
N GLN A 110 -12.20 -1.47 10.32
CA GLN A 110 -11.54 -2.62 9.69
C GLN A 110 -10.03 -2.39 9.45
N LYS A 111 -9.41 -1.44 10.17
CA LYS A 111 -7.98 -1.10 10.07
C LYS A 111 -7.58 -0.52 8.70
N ALA A 112 -8.53 -0.03 7.90
CA ALA A 112 -8.27 0.66 6.64
C ALA A 112 -8.47 2.19 6.82
N ILE A 113 -7.36 2.92 6.93
CA ILE A 113 -7.40 4.37 7.16
C ILE A 113 -7.48 5.12 5.83
N VAL A 114 -8.54 5.90 5.65
CA VAL A 114 -8.74 6.72 4.46
C VAL A 114 -8.41 8.18 4.74
N LYS A 115 -7.41 8.73 4.03
CA LYS A 115 -6.98 10.13 4.16
C LYS A 115 -7.83 11.12 3.37
N ARG A 116 -8.59 10.65 2.37
CA ARG A 116 -9.43 11.48 1.50
C ARG A 116 -10.80 10.82 1.28
N LEU A 117 -11.87 11.49 1.67
CA LEU A 117 -13.24 10.95 1.59
C LEU A 117 -13.62 10.40 0.19
N PRO A 118 -13.28 11.06 -0.94
CA PRO A 118 -13.64 10.54 -2.26
C PRO A 118 -12.96 9.20 -2.62
N SER A 119 -11.85 8.84 -1.95
CA SER A 119 -11.15 7.58 -2.21
C SER A 119 -11.97 6.34 -1.83
N VAL A 120 -12.95 6.47 -0.93
CA VAL A 120 -13.87 5.37 -0.58
C VAL A 120 -14.66 4.90 -1.80
N GLU A 121 -15.14 5.85 -2.58
CA GLU A 121 -15.98 5.61 -3.74
C GLU A 121 -15.15 5.14 -4.94
N THR A 122 -13.93 5.69 -5.10
CA THR A 122 -12.97 5.17 -6.08
C THR A 122 -12.68 3.68 -5.81
N LEU A 123 -12.48 3.29 -4.55
CA LEU A 123 -12.22 1.88 -4.20
C LEU A 123 -13.40 0.96 -4.54
N GLY A 124 -14.65 1.44 -4.40
CA GLY A 124 -15.84 0.67 -4.77
C GLY A 124 -16.06 0.54 -6.29
N SER A 125 -15.39 1.36 -7.10
CA SER A 125 -15.54 1.41 -8.55
C SER A 125 -14.28 0.95 -9.31
N VAL A 126 -13.29 0.38 -8.61
CA VAL A 126 -12.08 -0.15 -9.27
C VAL A 126 -12.40 -1.38 -10.12
N ASN A 127 -11.84 -1.40 -11.32
CA ASN A 127 -11.86 -2.54 -12.24
C ASN A 127 -10.48 -3.21 -12.37
N VAL A 128 -9.41 -2.48 -12.08
CA VAL A 128 -8.02 -2.94 -12.18
C VAL A 128 -7.28 -2.57 -10.90
N ILE A 129 -6.57 -3.54 -10.32
CA ILE A 129 -5.73 -3.34 -9.14
C ILE A 129 -4.27 -3.51 -9.57
N CYS A 130 -3.53 -2.40 -9.57
CA CYS A 130 -2.08 -2.43 -9.72
C CYS A 130 -1.46 -2.56 -8.33
N SER A 131 -0.84 -3.70 -8.04
CA SER A 131 -0.24 -3.98 -6.72
C SER A 131 1.27 -4.11 -6.83
N ASP A 132 2.00 -3.51 -5.90
CA ASP A 132 3.43 -3.78 -5.75
C ASP A 132 3.66 -5.14 -5.08
N LYS A 133 4.77 -5.80 -5.35
CA LYS A 133 5.09 -7.09 -4.75
C LYS A 133 5.69 -6.93 -3.36
N THR A 134 6.74 -6.13 -3.24
CA THR A 134 7.58 -6.09 -2.05
C THR A 134 6.93 -5.21 -0.97
N GLY A 135 6.61 -5.80 0.18
CA GLY A 135 5.96 -5.07 1.28
C GLY A 135 4.45 -4.84 1.12
N THR A 136 3.85 -5.28 -0.01
CA THR A 136 2.40 -5.25 -0.23
C THR A 136 1.85 -6.68 -0.37
N LEU A 137 2.20 -7.41 -1.44
CA LEU A 137 1.82 -8.83 -1.58
C LEU A 137 2.68 -9.76 -0.71
N THR A 138 3.93 -9.36 -0.48
CA THR A 138 4.90 -10.08 0.33
C THR A 138 5.23 -9.29 1.58
N GLN A 139 5.66 -9.97 2.65
CA GLN A 139 5.97 -9.34 3.93
C GLN A 139 7.29 -8.55 3.94
N ASN A 140 7.98 -8.41 2.80
CA ASN A 140 9.33 -7.86 2.68
C ASN A 140 10.29 -8.47 3.72
N HIS A 141 10.13 -9.77 3.95
CA HIS A 141 10.83 -10.52 4.96
C HIS A 141 11.24 -11.85 4.36
N MET A 142 12.54 -12.15 4.41
CA MET A 142 13.07 -13.38 3.82
C MET A 142 12.73 -14.54 4.76
N THR A 143 12.19 -15.63 4.20
CA THR A 143 11.81 -16.81 4.97
C THR A 143 12.28 -18.09 4.29
N LEU A 144 12.60 -19.11 5.08
CA LEU A 144 12.94 -20.43 4.57
C LEU A 144 11.70 -21.09 3.95
N ASN A 145 11.73 -21.41 2.66
CA ASN A 145 10.57 -21.93 1.94
C ASN A 145 10.60 -23.46 1.78
N LYS A 146 11.77 -24.03 1.52
CA LYS A 146 11.95 -25.46 1.26
C LYS A 146 13.21 -25.97 1.89
N ILE A 147 13.18 -27.20 2.37
CA ILE A 147 14.37 -27.96 2.79
C ILE A 147 14.47 -29.24 1.99
N TRP A 148 15.70 -29.70 1.83
CA TRP A 148 16.03 -30.93 1.14
C TRP A 148 17.22 -31.59 1.83
N THR A 149 17.11 -32.88 2.08
CA THR A 149 18.17 -33.72 2.66
C THR A 149 18.26 -35.04 1.91
N VAL A 150 19.38 -35.75 2.08
CA VAL A 150 19.70 -36.95 1.28
C VAL A 150 18.70 -38.09 1.54
N ASP A 151 18.25 -38.24 2.78
CA ASP A 151 17.22 -39.18 3.21
C ASP A 151 15.83 -38.95 2.59
N MET A 152 15.60 -37.79 1.94
CA MET A 152 14.33 -37.47 1.31
C MET A 152 14.20 -38.03 -0.12
N ASN A 153 15.16 -38.80 -0.65
CA ASN A 153 15.07 -39.45 -1.98
C ASN A 153 14.60 -38.47 -3.10
N LEU A 154 15.25 -37.30 -3.21
CA LEU A 154 14.91 -36.21 -4.17
C LEU A 154 13.56 -35.51 -3.94
N SER A 155 12.81 -35.86 -2.89
CA SER A 155 11.67 -35.07 -2.42
C SER A 155 12.12 -33.92 -1.51
N HIS A 156 11.30 -32.90 -1.36
CA HIS A 156 11.55 -31.74 -0.49
C HIS A 156 10.38 -31.51 0.44
N VAL A 157 10.62 -30.82 1.55
CA VAL A 157 9.55 -30.37 2.45
C VAL A 157 9.31 -28.89 2.20
N ASP A 158 8.08 -28.56 1.80
CA ASP A 158 7.58 -27.19 1.76
C ASP A 158 7.27 -26.72 3.18
N ILE A 159 7.87 -25.59 3.56
CA ILE A 159 7.78 -25.01 4.89
C ILE A 159 6.63 -24.01 4.95
N ASP A 160 5.62 -24.35 5.72
CA ASP A 160 4.57 -23.47 6.19
C ASP A 160 4.93 -23.00 7.60
N HIS A 161 5.21 -21.71 7.74
CA HIS A 161 5.64 -21.07 8.99
C HIS A 161 4.56 -21.09 10.09
N LYS A 162 3.37 -21.64 9.81
CA LYS A 162 2.30 -21.88 10.79
C LYS A 162 2.28 -23.30 11.36
N LYS A 163 3.10 -24.21 10.83
CA LYS A 163 3.14 -25.62 11.23
C LYS A 163 4.44 -25.95 11.97
N GLN A 164 4.38 -26.96 12.83
CA GLN A 164 5.56 -27.56 13.44
C GLN A 164 5.99 -28.81 12.65
N TYR A 165 7.29 -28.96 12.49
CA TYR A 165 7.95 -30.01 11.72
C TYR A 165 8.84 -30.92 12.59
N GLY A 166 8.72 -30.84 13.92
CA GLY A 166 9.49 -31.69 14.85
C GLY A 166 9.32 -33.19 14.62
N ALA A 167 8.18 -33.63 14.08
CA ALA A 167 7.94 -35.04 13.73
C ALA A 167 8.74 -35.53 12.51
N ILE A 168 9.21 -34.63 11.65
CA ILE A 168 9.99 -34.91 10.43
C ILE A 168 11.49 -34.68 10.70
N LEU A 169 11.87 -34.54 11.97
CA LEU A 169 13.25 -34.27 12.37
C LEU A 169 14.10 -35.55 12.29
N THR A 170 14.44 -35.93 11.06
CA THR A 170 15.45 -36.95 10.82
C THR A 170 16.84 -36.42 11.21
N LYS A 171 17.80 -37.33 11.34
CA LYS A 171 19.18 -36.98 11.67
C LYS A 171 19.78 -36.00 10.64
N ASP A 172 19.45 -36.16 9.37
CA ASP A 172 19.96 -35.33 8.29
C ASP A 172 19.34 -33.92 8.30
N VAL A 173 18.03 -33.81 8.56
CA VAL A 173 17.36 -32.52 8.73
C VAL A 173 17.90 -31.77 9.94
N ARG A 174 18.12 -32.47 11.06
CA ARG A 174 18.76 -31.88 12.25
C ARG A 174 20.16 -31.37 11.92
N ASN A 175 20.98 -32.17 11.25
CA ASN A 175 22.35 -31.77 10.88
C ASN A 175 22.34 -30.57 9.91
N LEU A 176 21.42 -30.53 8.95
CA LEU A 176 21.26 -29.40 8.02
C LEU A 176 20.95 -28.11 8.79
N MET A 177 19.95 -28.15 9.67
CA MET A 177 19.53 -26.98 10.46
C MET A 177 20.60 -26.55 11.48
N GLU A 178 21.26 -27.49 12.15
CA GLU A 178 22.38 -27.19 13.06
C GLU A 178 23.58 -26.59 12.31
N THR A 179 23.90 -27.09 11.12
CA THR A 179 24.96 -26.54 10.27
C THR A 179 24.60 -25.12 9.81
N GLY A 180 23.37 -24.92 9.34
CA GLY A 180 22.86 -23.61 8.95
C GLY A 180 22.82 -22.62 10.11
N ASN A 181 22.57 -23.09 11.34
CA ASN A 181 22.69 -22.27 12.53
C ASN A 181 24.15 -21.94 12.86
N MET A 182 25.04 -22.93 12.91
CA MET A 182 26.45 -22.72 13.28
C MET A 182 27.21 -21.82 12.29
N CYS A 183 26.90 -21.91 11.00
CA CYS A 183 27.48 -21.10 9.93
C CYS A 183 26.73 -19.78 9.70
N ASN A 184 26.21 -19.17 10.77
CA ASN A 184 25.35 -17.98 10.70
C ASN A 184 25.89 -16.82 11.55
N ASN A 185 25.77 -15.60 11.02
CA ASN A 185 26.26 -14.38 11.66
C ASN A 185 25.17 -13.43 12.16
N ALA A 186 23.89 -13.79 12.03
CA ALA A 186 22.81 -12.95 12.52
C ALA A 186 22.76 -12.95 14.07
N LYS A 187 22.65 -11.76 14.67
CA LYS A 187 22.66 -11.58 16.13
C LYS A 187 21.29 -11.13 16.60
N PHE A 188 20.82 -11.67 17.71
CA PHE A 188 19.58 -11.18 18.32
C PHE A 188 19.86 -9.85 19.04
N SER A 189 19.08 -8.82 18.73
CA SER A 189 19.13 -7.52 19.40
C SER A 189 17.99 -7.41 20.40
N MET A 190 18.33 -7.32 21.69
CA MET A 190 17.34 -7.16 22.77
C MET A 190 16.57 -5.84 22.67
N ASP A 191 17.22 -4.77 22.23
CA ASP A 191 16.62 -3.44 22.10
C ASP A 191 15.52 -3.37 21.03
N LYS A 192 15.70 -4.13 19.93
CA LYS A 192 14.74 -4.16 18.81
C LYS A 192 13.86 -5.41 18.79
N GLU A 193 14.06 -6.32 19.74
CA GLU A 193 13.46 -7.66 19.81
C GLU A 193 13.50 -8.41 18.46
N LYS A 194 14.60 -8.27 17.71
CA LYS A 194 14.74 -8.79 16.34
C LYS A 194 16.17 -9.25 16.05
N TYR A 195 16.30 -10.18 15.11
CA TYR A 195 17.60 -10.55 14.56
C TYR A 195 18.15 -9.44 13.64
N LEU A 196 19.45 -9.18 13.77
CA LEU A 196 20.23 -8.24 12.96
C LEU A 196 21.25 -9.02 12.14
N GLY A 197 21.33 -8.75 10.85
CA GLY A 197 22.27 -9.43 9.96
C GLY A 197 21.82 -9.41 8.51
N ASN A 198 22.33 -10.37 7.74
CA ASN A 198 21.87 -10.62 6.38
C ASN A 198 20.46 -11.26 6.43
N PRO A 199 19.48 -10.83 5.60
CA PRO A 199 18.15 -11.44 5.58
C PRO A 199 18.14 -12.96 5.43
N THR A 200 19.10 -13.54 4.68
CA THR A 200 19.20 -15.01 4.54
C THR A 200 19.60 -15.69 5.84
N ASP A 201 20.55 -15.10 6.56
CA ASP A 201 21.01 -15.58 7.86
C ASP A 201 19.86 -15.54 8.88
N ILE A 202 19.11 -14.44 8.89
CA ILE A 202 17.94 -14.26 9.77
C ILE A 202 16.89 -15.34 9.48
N ALA A 203 16.56 -15.57 8.20
CA ALA A 203 15.56 -16.54 7.78
C ALA A 203 15.85 -17.98 8.23
N ILE A 204 17.13 -18.36 8.34
CA ILE A 204 17.55 -19.70 8.79
C ILE A 204 17.34 -19.84 10.30
N ILE A 205 17.72 -18.82 11.08
CA ILE A 205 17.59 -18.87 12.54
C ILE A 205 16.12 -18.88 12.96
N GLU A 206 15.29 -18.05 12.33
CA GLU A 206 13.87 -17.97 12.63
C GLU A 206 13.10 -19.25 12.26
N ALA A 207 13.68 -20.09 11.38
CA ALA A 207 13.11 -21.39 11.06
C ALA A 207 13.42 -22.47 12.10
N LEU A 208 14.41 -22.30 12.98
CA LEU A 208 14.80 -23.33 13.97
C LEU A 208 13.65 -23.76 14.89
N PRO A 209 12.82 -22.85 15.46
CA PRO A 209 11.71 -23.23 16.32
C PRO A 209 10.64 -24.07 15.61
N LEU A 210 10.50 -23.94 14.28
CA LEU A 210 9.58 -24.77 13.50
C LEU A 210 9.94 -26.26 13.59
N PHE A 211 11.22 -26.57 13.78
CA PHE A 211 11.73 -27.93 13.92
C PHE A 211 11.93 -28.35 15.40
N GLY A 212 11.55 -27.50 16.36
CA GLY A 212 11.82 -27.74 17.78
C GLY A 212 13.31 -27.69 18.12
N LEU A 213 14.08 -26.89 17.37
CA LEU A 213 15.51 -26.68 17.60
C LEU A 213 15.74 -25.29 18.21
N ASP A 214 16.65 -25.22 19.16
CA ASP A 214 17.10 -23.97 19.78
C ASP A 214 18.37 -23.44 19.12
N ASP A 215 18.69 -22.16 19.38
CA ASP A 215 19.93 -21.57 18.93
C ASP A 215 21.13 -22.11 19.74
N VAL A 216 21.91 -23.01 19.13
CA VAL A 216 23.09 -23.65 19.72
C VAL A 216 24.39 -22.86 19.56
N ARG A 217 24.37 -21.65 18.96
CA ARG A 217 25.62 -20.90 18.76
C ARG A 217 26.27 -20.43 20.05
N ASN A 218 25.48 -20.25 21.11
CA ASN A 218 26.00 -19.89 22.43
C ASN A 218 26.58 -21.09 23.20
N THR A 219 26.29 -22.33 22.77
CA THR A 219 26.76 -23.55 23.46
C THR A 219 28.08 -24.07 22.90
N ARG A 220 28.58 -23.50 21.80
CA ARG A 220 29.80 -23.94 21.11
C ARG A 220 30.76 -22.77 20.89
N HIS A 221 32.05 -23.03 21.04
CA HIS A 221 33.09 -22.04 20.78
C HIS A 221 33.50 -22.08 19.29
N ARG A 222 33.33 -20.96 18.57
CA ARG A 222 33.79 -20.82 17.17
C ARG A 222 35.29 -20.52 17.14
N SER A 223 36.10 -21.49 16.71
CA SER A 223 37.57 -21.35 16.68
C SER A 223 38.10 -20.59 15.45
N ASN A 224 37.44 -20.73 14.30
CA ASN A 224 37.80 -20.06 13.06
C ASN A 224 36.54 -19.80 12.22
N GLU A 225 36.59 -18.77 11.39
CA GLU A 225 35.52 -18.39 10.48
C GLU A 225 36.10 -17.88 9.16
N LEU A 226 35.52 -18.35 8.05
CA LEU A 226 35.77 -17.78 6.73
C LEU A 226 34.50 -17.03 6.32
N PRO A 227 34.53 -15.69 6.23
CA PRO A 227 33.36 -14.92 5.82
C PRO A 227 33.05 -15.15 4.34
N PHE A 228 31.77 -15.01 4.01
CA PHE A 228 31.28 -15.13 2.64
C PHE A 228 32.05 -14.20 1.71
N ASN A 229 32.60 -14.75 0.63
CA ASN A 229 33.27 -13.98 -0.40
C ASN A 229 32.64 -14.27 -1.77
N SER A 230 32.18 -13.23 -2.45
CA SER A 230 31.52 -13.32 -3.76
C SER A 230 32.36 -14.06 -4.82
N SER A 231 33.69 -13.93 -4.79
CA SER A 231 34.59 -14.63 -5.70
C SER A 231 34.70 -16.12 -5.40
N ARG A 232 34.63 -16.50 -4.10
CA ARG A 232 34.66 -17.89 -3.66
C ARG A 232 33.29 -18.56 -3.66
N LYS A 233 32.21 -17.77 -3.65
CA LYS A 233 30.80 -18.19 -3.50
C LYS A 233 30.52 -18.99 -2.23
N ARG A 234 31.35 -18.79 -1.20
CA ARG A 234 31.26 -19.36 0.14
C ARG A 234 32.08 -18.53 1.11
#